data_AF-A0A699U1L5-F1
#
_entry.id   AF-A0A699U1L5-F1
#
_cell.length_a   1.000
_cell.length_b   1.000
_cell.length_c   1.000
_cell.angle_alpha   90.00
_cell.angle_beta   90.00
_cell.angle_gamma   90.00
#
_symmetry.space_group_name_H-M   'P 1'
#
loop_
_entity.id
_entity.type
_entity.pdbx_description
1 polymer ?
#
loop_
_entity_poly.entity_id
_entity_poly.type
_entity_poly.pdbx_seq_one_letter_code
_entity_poly.pdbx_strand_id
1 'polypeptide(L)' 'ILNGDSPIPIRIVEGVLQPVAPTTAEQKLARKNELKARGTLLMALPDKHQLKFNSHKDAKTLMKAIEKRFGGNT' A
#
# COMPACT_ATOMS: atom_id res chain seq x y z
N ILE A 1 -1.96 13.94 9.22
CA ILE A 1 -2.37 12.90 10.20
C ILE A 1 -1.48 11.68 9.94
N LEU A 2 -0.38 11.54 10.68
CA LEU A 2 0.51 10.38 10.56
C LEU A 2 0.05 9.36 11.60
N ASN A 3 -0.86 8.47 11.20
CA ASN A 3 -1.24 7.34 12.04
C ASN A 3 -0.01 6.42 12.13
N GLY A 4 0.50 6.22 13.35
CA GLY A 4 1.65 5.36 13.65
C GLY A 4 1.43 3.86 13.38
N ASP A 5 0.33 3.50 12.74
CA ASP A 5 -0.04 2.13 12.43
C ASP A 5 0.53 1.75 11.06
N SER A 6 1.85 1.58 11.00
CA SER A 6 2.53 1.12 9.79
C SER A 6 2.44 -0.41 9.71
N PRO A 7 1.92 -1.00 8.61
CA PRO A 7 1.69 -2.44 8.52
C PRO A 7 2.99 -3.22 8.75
N ILE A 8 2.98 -4.14 9.72
CA ILE A 8 4.14 -4.95 10.08
C ILE A 8 4.67 -5.64 8.82
N PRO A 9 5.98 -5.55 8.49
CA PRO A 9 6.54 -6.26 7.35
C PRO A 9 6.20 -7.75 7.42
N ILE A 10 5.66 -8.33 6.34
CA ILE A 10 5.27 -9.73 6.31
C ILE A 10 6.19 -10.47 5.34
N ARG A 11 6.84 -11.54 5.79
CA ARG A 11 7.50 -12.51 4.90
C ARG A 11 6.54 -13.66 4.62
N ILE A 12 6.53 -14.16 3.39
CA ILE A 12 5.82 -15.39 3.03
C ILE A 12 6.82 -16.54 3.11
N VAL A 13 6.63 -17.45 4.06
CA VAL A 13 7.43 -18.69 4.19
C VAL A 13 6.47 -19.85 4.00
N GLU A 14 6.65 -20.65 2.95
CA GLU A 14 5.76 -21.78 2.62
C GLU A 14 4.27 -21.43 2.60
N GLY A 15 3.92 -20.25 2.08
CA GLY A 15 2.53 -19.77 2.04
C GLY A 15 2.00 -19.21 3.37
N VAL A 16 2.77 -19.27 4.44
CA VAL A 16 2.45 -18.68 5.74
C VAL A 16 2.95 -17.23 5.81
N LEU A 17 2.03 -16.31 6.10
CA LEU A 17 2.33 -14.90 6.33
C LEU A 17 2.90 -14.71 7.74
N GLN A 18 4.21 -14.41 7.86
CA GLN A 18 4.87 -14.16 9.14
C GLN A 18 5.23 -12.67 9.30
N PRO A 19 4.77 -12.00 10.37
CA PRO A 19 5.20 -10.65 10.72
C PRO A 19 6.67 -10.65 11.14
N VAL A 20 7.46 -9.72 10.61
CA VAL A 20 8.90 -9.57 10.88
C VAL A 20 9.17 -8.12 11.27
N ALA A 21 9.94 -7.93 12.34
CA ALA A 21 10.43 -6.60 12.68
C ALA A 21 11.32 -6.06 11.54
N PRO A 22 11.18 -4.80 11.10
CA PRO A 22 12.03 -4.23 10.07
C PRO A 22 13.46 -4.08 10.62
N THR A 23 14.29 -5.07 10.36
CA THR A 23 15.67 -5.16 10.86
C THR A 23 16.68 -4.60 9.85
N THR A 24 16.35 -4.59 8.56
CA THR A 24 17.28 -4.16 7.49
C THR A 24 17.02 -2.73 7.02
N ALA A 25 18.09 -1.99 6.71
CA ALA A 25 18.01 -0.64 6.16
C ALA A 25 17.27 -0.59 4.80
N GLU A 26 17.45 -1.63 3.97
CA GLU A 26 16.76 -1.78 2.69
C GLU A 26 15.25 -1.92 2.84
N GLN A 27 14.77 -2.68 3.83
CA GLN A 27 13.34 -2.81 4.10
C GLN A 27 12.72 -1.48 4.53
N LYS A 28 13.44 -0.71 5.36
CA LYS A 28 13.02 0.64 5.76
C LYS A 28 12.95 1.58 4.55
N LEU A 29 13.93 1.49 3.65
CA LEU A 29 13.96 2.28 2.42
C LEU A 29 12.83 1.89 1.44
N ALA A 30 12.62 0.60 1.23
CA ALA A 30 11.53 0.07 0.40
C ALA A 30 10.16 0.55 0.89
N ARG A 31 9.92 0.52 2.20
CA ARG A 31 8.67 1.05 2.80
C ARG A 31 8.50 2.55 2.55
N LYS A 32 9.57 3.34 2.69
CA LYS A 32 9.52 4.78 2.43
C LYS A 32 9.14 5.06 0.98
N ASN A 33 9.68 4.28 0.04
CA ASN A 33 9.37 4.40 -1.38
C ASN A 33 7.93 3.97 -1.69
N GLU A 34 7.45 2.90 -1.06
CA GLU A 34 6.06 2.44 -1.18
C GLU A 34 5.06 3.49 -0.67
N LEU A 35 5.32 4.08 0.50
CA LEU A 35 4.48 5.15 1.05
C LEU A 35 4.45 6.38 0.13
N LYS A 36 5.60 6.75 -0.45
CA LYS A 36 5.69 7.84 -1.41
C LYS A 36 4.87 7.53 -2.67
N ALA A 37 4.99 6.31 -3.21
CA ALA A 37 4.22 5.87 -4.37
C ALA A 37 2.70 5.88 -4.09
N ARG A 38 2.26 5.42 -2.93
CA ARG A 38 0.85 5.48 -2.50
C ARG A 38 0.34 6.92 -2.38
N GLY A 39 1.15 7.81 -1.82
CA GLY A 39 0.82 9.24 -1.74
C GLY A 39 0.68 9.89 -3.11
N THR A 40 1.61 9.62 -4.03
CA THR A 40 1.55 10.09 -5.42
C THR A 40 0.34 9.53 -6.16
N LEU A 41 0.05 8.24 -5.99
CA LEU A 41 -1.12 7.60 -6.57
C LEU A 41 -2.41 8.25 -6.07
N LEU A 42 -2.51 8.52 -4.77
CA LEU A 42 -3.67 9.19 -4.18
C LEU A 42 -3.88 10.60 -4.74
N MET A 43 -2.78 11.36 -4.95
CA MET A 43 -2.83 12.69 -5.56
C MET A 43 -3.20 12.66 -7.06
N ALA A 44 -2.92 11.56 -7.75
CA ALA A 44 -3.25 11.38 -9.17
C ALA A 44 -4.72 10.99 -9.40
N LEU A 45 -5.48 10.68 -8.34
CA LEU A 45 -6.91 10.38 -8.44
C LEU A 45 -7.72 11.68 -8.51
N PRO A 46 -8.64 11.85 -9.48
CA PRO A 46 -9.38 13.10 -9.65
C PRO A 46 -10.35 13.37 -8.49
N ASP A 47 -10.23 14.57 -7.92
CA ASP A 47 -10.90 15.09 -6.70
C ASP A 47 -12.44 14.98 -6.71
N LYS A 48 -13.07 14.90 -7.90
CA LYS A 48 -14.55 14.74 -8.00
C LYS A 48 -15.06 13.45 -7.37
N HIS A 49 -14.18 12.46 -7.27
CA HIS A 49 -14.35 11.31 -6.41
C HIS A 49 -13.20 11.34 -5.41
N GLN A 50 -13.19 12.31 -4.48
CA GLN A 50 -12.60 12.06 -3.16
C GLN A 50 -13.23 10.76 -2.70
N LEU A 51 -12.46 9.71 -2.88
CA LEU A 51 -12.87 8.36 -2.63
C LEU A 51 -13.20 8.30 -1.15
N LYS A 52 -14.50 8.43 -0.85
CA LYS A 52 -15.10 8.21 0.46
C LYS A 52 -15.01 6.72 0.75
N PHE A 53 -13.80 6.17 0.75
CA PHE A 53 -13.48 4.84 1.21
C PHE A 53 -13.47 4.89 2.72
N ASN A 54 -14.67 5.01 3.26
CA ASN A 54 -14.90 5.03 4.68
C ASN A 54 -14.70 3.62 5.28
N SER A 55 -14.48 2.60 4.44
CA SER A 55 -14.22 1.23 4.87
C SER A 55 -12.94 0.64 4.27
N HIS A 56 -12.27 -0.19 5.06
CA HIS A 56 -11.10 -0.96 4.64
C HIS A 56 -11.40 -1.89 3.45
N LYS A 57 -12.64 -2.40 3.34
CA LYS A 57 -13.07 -3.25 2.22
C LYS A 57 -13.05 -2.49 0.89
N ASP A 58 -13.50 -1.23 0.91
CA ASP A 58 -13.59 -0.43 -0.31
C ASP A 58 -12.20 0.03 -0.74
N ALA A 59 -11.34 0.41 0.21
CA ALA A 59 -9.94 0.73 -0.06
C ALA A 59 -9.17 -0.45 -0.68
N LYS A 60 -9.35 -1.67 -0.15
CA LYS A 60 -8.72 -2.90 -0.70
C LYS A 60 -9.22 -3.22 -2.11
N THR A 61 -10.51 -2.99 -2.36
CA THR A 61 -11.13 -3.22 -3.68
C THR A 61 -10.64 -2.20 -4.71
N LEU A 62 -10.49 -0.93 -4.31
CA LEU A 62 -9.88 0.08 -5.17
C LEU A 62 -8.45 -0.30 -5.54
N MET A 63 -7.62 -0.61 -4.54
CA MET A 63 -6.20 -0.87 -4.78
C MET A 63 -6.04 -1.98 -5.82
N LYS A 64 -6.83 -3.06 -5.72
CA LYS A 64 -6.89 -4.12 -6.73
C LYS A 64 -7.37 -3.64 -8.11
N ALA A 65 -8.38 -2.76 -8.16
CA ALA A 65 -8.89 -2.24 -9.43
C ALA A 65 -7.85 -1.32 -10.12
N ILE A 66 -7.08 -0.56 -9.35
CA ILE A 66 -5.97 0.27 -9.84
C ILE A 66 -4.82 -0.62 -10.32
N GLU A 67 -4.39 -1.61 -9.52
CA GLU A 67 -3.39 -2.61 -9.94
C GLU A 67 -3.81 -3.33 -11.22
N LYS A 68 -5.08 -3.68 -11.37
CA LYS A 68 -5.60 -4.29 -12.60
C LYS A 68 -5.59 -3.35 -13.80
N ARG A 69 -5.83 -2.04 -13.58
CA ARG A 69 -5.85 -1.03 -14.66
C ARG A 69 -4.46 -0.55 -15.07
N PHE A 70 -3.51 -0.50 -14.13
CA PHE A 70 -2.20 0.14 -14.33
C PHE A 70 -1.01 -0.79 -14.10
N GLY A 71 -1.18 -1.93 -13.43
CA GLY A 71 -0.14 -2.95 -13.20
C GLY A 71 0.09 -3.89 -14.38
N GLY A 72 -0.55 -3.62 -15.52
CA GLY A 72 -0.44 -4.37 -16.77
C GLY A 72 0.42 -3.69 -17.83
N ASN A 73 1.46 -2.94 -17.44
CA ASN A 73 2.51 -2.50 -18.35
C ASN A 73 3.87 -2.94 -17.79
N THR A 74 4.48 -3.89 -18.51
CA THR A 74 5.87 -4.41 -18.51
C THR A 74 6.80 -3.97 -17.39
#